data_AF-A0A067PFJ3-F1
#
_entry.id   AF-A0A067PFJ3-F1
#
_cell.length_a   1.000
_cell.length_b   1.000
_cell.length_c   1.000
_cell.angle_alpha   90.00
_cell.angle_beta   90.00
_cell.angle_gamma   90.00
#
_symmetry.space_group_name_H-M   'P 1'
#
loop_
_entity.id
_entity.type
_entity.pdbx_description
1 polymer ?
#
loop_
_entity_poly.entity_id
_entity_poly.type
_entity_poly.pdbx_seq_one_letter_code
_entity_poly.pdbx_strand_id
1 'polypeptide(L)'
;WFRETLETTAIMNDILHIIHPSLYYYGLRAQQAIRDQWGHEQAAELWVSVYTGCLVIANRETPLHRDPNCWYGWYDLLALVGKYDGTETWNVDCD
;
A
#
# COMPACT_ATOMS: atom_id res chain seq x y z
N TRP A 1 -7.62 11.60 1.49
CA TRP A 1 -6.88 10.47 0.90
C TRP A 1 -7.69 9.19 0.76
N PHE A 2 -7.87 8.31 1.76
CA PHE A 2 -8.59 7.02 1.57
C PHE A 2 -9.96 7.16 0.89
N ARG A 3 -10.75 8.17 1.28
CA ARG A 3 -12.05 8.49 0.65
C ARG A 3 -11.93 8.93 -0.81
N GLU A 4 -10.87 9.65 -1.15
CA GLU A 4 -10.61 10.17 -2.50
C GLU A 4 -10.06 9.08 -3.42
N THR A 5 -9.49 8.01 -2.87
CA THR A 5 -8.92 6.89 -3.62
C THR A 5 -9.88 5.69 -3.75
N LEU A 6 -11.10 5.76 -3.19
CA LEU A 6 -12.05 4.64 -3.18
C LEU A 6 -12.34 4.11 -4.59
N GLU A 7 -12.66 5.00 -5.52
CA GLU A 7 -13.05 4.64 -6.90
C GLU A 7 -11.89 3.98 -7.65
N THR A 8 -10.71 4.62 -7.66
CA THR A 8 -9.51 4.07 -8.29
C THR A 8 -9.12 2.72 -7.68
N THR A 9 -9.29 2.56 -6.37
CA THR A 9 -9.01 1.30 -5.67
C THR A 9 -9.98 0.20 -6.09
N ALA A 10 -11.27 0.52 -6.25
CA ALA A 10 -12.27 -0.42 -6.74
C ALA A 10 -11.93 -0.90 -8.16
N ILE A 11 -11.57 0.01 -9.07
CA ILE A 11 -11.16 -0.35 -10.44
C ILE A 11 -9.93 -1.28 -10.43
N MET A 12 -8.93 -0.97 -9.60
CA MET A 12 -7.74 -1.82 -9.49
C MET A 12 -8.06 -3.21 -8.92
N ASN A 13 -8.94 -3.28 -7.92
CA ASN A 13 -9.43 -4.55 -7.39
C ASN A 13 -10.16 -5.37 -8.47
N ASP A 14 -10.98 -4.74 -9.31
CA ASP A 14 -11.70 -5.42 -10.40
C ASP A 14 -10.75 -5.96 -11.47
N ILE A 15 -9.74 -5.16 -11.86
CA ILE A 15 -8.70 -5.62 -12.80
C ILE A 15 -8.01 -6.86 -12.22
N LEU A 16 -7.59 -6.83 -10.95
CA LEU A 16 -6.91 -7.95 -10.29
C LEU A 16 -7.78 -9.19 -10.13
N HIS A 17 -9.08 -9.00 -9.87
CA HIS A 17 -10.02 -10.10 -9.85
C HIS A 17 -10.04 -10.85 -11.20
N ILE A 18 -9.83 -10.14 -12.32
CA ILE A 18 -9.75 -10.71 -13.67
C ILE A 18 -8.36 -11.30 -13.96
N ILE A 19 -7.28 -10.54 -13.74
CA ILE A 19 -5.93 -10.93 -14.20
C ILE A 19 -5.19 -11.85 -13.22
N HIS A 20 -5.51 -11.78 -11.92
CA HIS A 20 -4.89 -12.58 -10.86
C HIS A 20 -5.90 -13.04 -9.78
N PRO A 21 -6.84 -13.95 -10.12
CA PRO A 21 -7.94 -14.34 -9.21
C PRO A 21 -7.48 -14.92 -7.87
N SER A 22 -6.42 -15.74 -7.88
CA SER A 22 -5.86 -16.32 -6.65
C SER A 22 -5.29 -15.25 -5.72
N LEU A 23 -4.60 -14.25 -6.28
CA LEU A 23 -4.04 -13.15 -5.50
C LEU A 23 -5.16 -12.29 -4.91
N TYR A 24 -6.17 -11.94 -5.71
CA TYR A 24 -7.36 -11.24 -5.26
C TYR A 24 -8.03 -11.96 -4.08
N TYR A 25 -8.19 -13.29 -4.19
CA TYR A 25 -8.78 -14.10 -3.13
C TYR A 25 -8.00 -14.04 -1.81
N TYR A 26 -6.67 -14.19 -1.86
CA TYR A 26 -5.84 -14.09 -0.66
C TYR A 26 -5.86 -12.68 -0.05
N GLY A 27 -5.85 -11.65 -0.89
CA GLY A 27 -5.97 -10.25 -0.47
C GLY A 27 -7.28 -9.96 0.25
N LEU A 28 -8.40 -10.45 -0.29
CA LEU A 28 -9.72 -10.31 0.32
C LEU A 28 -9.78 -10.98 1.70
N ARG A 29 -9.17 -12.17 1.85
CA ARG A 29 -9.10 -12.86 3.14
C ARG A 29 -8.27 -12.12 4.18
N ALA A 30 -7.13 -11.57 3.77
CA ALA A 30 -6.30 -10.76 4.66
C ALA A 30 -7.06 -9.50 5.12
N GLN A 31 -7.77 -8.84 4.20
CA GLN A 31 -8.58 -7.67 4.50
C GLN A 31 -9.74 -7.98 5.46
N GLN A 32 -10.41 -9.13 5.30
CA GLN A 32 -11.42 -9.61 6.23
C GLN A 32 -10.83 -9.88 7.62
N ALA A 33 -9.68 -10.55 7.70
CA ALA A 33 -9.01 -10.81 8.97
C ALA A 33 -8.61 -9.52 9.71
N ILE A 34 -8.21 -8.47 8.98
CA ILE A 34 -7.93 -7.14 9.56
C ILE A 34 -9.20 -6.50 10.10
N ARG A 35 -10.34 -6.60 9.37
CA ARG A 35 -11.64 -6.10 9.84
C ARG A 35 -12.11 -6.82 11.10
N ASP A 36 -11.81 -8.12 11.21
CA ASP A 36 -12.19 -8.93 12.37
C ASP A 36 -11.29 -8.69 13.59
N GLN A 37 -10.11 -8.07 13.43
CA GLN A 37 -9.22 -7.70 14.54
C GLN A 37 -9.66 -6.39 15.20
N TRP A 38 -9.86 -6.43 16.53
CA TRP A 38 -10.32 -5.29 17.33
C TRP A 38 -9.33 -4.12 17.29
N GLY A 39 -9.85 -2.90 17.05
CA GLY A 39 -9.10 -1.63 17.18
C GLY A 39 -8.85 -0.86 15.88
N HIS A 40 -9.23 -1.40 14.72
CA HIS A 40 -8.95 -0.78 13.41
C HIS A 40 -10.18 -0.57 12.50
N GLU A 41 -11.39 -0.64 13.05
CA GLU A 41 -12.66 -0.62 12.30
C GLU A 41 -12.76 0.52 11.27
N GLN A 42 -12.51 1.77 11.69
CA GLN A 42 -12.59 2.92 10.76
C GLN A 42 -11.55 2.89 9.64
N ALA A 43 -10.34 2.44 9.92
CA ALA A 43 -9.30 2.32 8.90
C ALA A 43 -9.62 1.16 7.95
N ALA A 44 -10.12 0.05 8.50
CA ALA A 44 -10.48 -1.13 7.74
C ALA A 44 -11.76 -0.95 6.88
N GLU A 45 -12.65 -0.03 7.27
CA GLU A 45 -13.80 0.40 6.45
C GLU A 45 -13.38 1.26 5.25
N LEU A 46 -12.41 2.16 5.45
CA LEU A 46 -11.94 3.08 4.41
C LEU A 46 -10.90 2.46 3.48
N TRP A 47 -10.27 1.37 3.91
CA TRP A 47 -9.27 0.65 3.14
C TRP A 47 -9.90 -0.47 2.33
N VAL A 48 -10.30 -0.15 1.11
CA VAL A 48 -10.94 -1.09 0.18
C VAL A 48 -9.96 -1.94 -0.63
N SER A 49 -8.68 -1.56 -0.70
CA SER A 49 -7.71 -2.30 -1.50
C SER A 49 -7.46 -3.69 -0.90
N VAL A 50 -7.53 -4.72 -1.74
CA VAL A 50 -7.12 -6.09 -1.38
C VAL A 50 -5.63 -6.33 -1.63
N TYR A 51 -4.92 -5.33 -2.19
CA TYR A 51 -3.54 -5.44 -2.65
C TYR A 51 -2.56 -4.63 -1.81
N THR A 52 -2.95 -3.45 -1.31
CA THR A 52 -2.02 -2.59 -0.61
C THR A 52 -1.81 -3.05 0.83
N GLY A 53 -0.55 -3.11 1.26
CA GLY A 53 -0.14 -2.96 2.64
C GLY A 53 0.25 -1.50 2.86
N CYS A 54 -0.38 -0.80 3.81
CA CYS A 54 0.04 0.54 4.22
C CYS A 54 0.98 0.39 5.39
N LEU A 55 2.27 0.58 5.12
CA LEU A 55 3.26 0.82 6.15
C LEU A 55 3.30 2.32 6.40
N VAL A 56 2.81 2.77 7.55
CA VAL A 56 2.99 4.15 7.97
C VAL A 56 4.38 4.28 8.59
N ILE A 57 5.33 4.77 7.79
CA ILE A 57 6.68 5.07 8.27
C ILE A 57 6.68 6.49 8.84
N ALA A 58 6.53 6.60 10.16
CA ALA A 58 6.55 7.88 10.88
C ALA A 58 7.97 8.22 11.38
N ASN A 59 8.99 8.11 10.52
CA ASN A 59 10.37 8.43 10.88
C ASN A 59 10.77 9.82 10.36
N ARG A 60 11.23 10.70 11.26
CA ARG A 60 11.86 11.99 10.89
C ARG A 60 13.21 11.79 10.19
N GLU A 61 13.88 10.67 10.47
CA GLU A 61 15.09 10.22 9.79
C GLU A 61 14.95 8.72 9.54
N THR A 62 14.94 8.33 8.27
CA THR A 62 14.93 6.91 7.88
C THR A 62 16.34 6.56 7.45
N PRO A 63 17.06 5.67 8.17
CA PRO A 63 18.34 5.16 7.71
C PRO A 63 18.19 4.54 6.31
N LEU A 64 19.27 4.61 5.53
CA LEU A 64 19.32 3.94 4.23
C LEU A 64 18.99 2.45 4.43
N HIS A 65 17.86 2.01 3.89
CA HIS A 65 17.45 0.63 3.92
C HIS A 65 16.89 0.24 2.54
N ARG A 66 17.08 -1.02 2.19
CA ARG A 66 16.50 -1.66 1.00
C ARG A 66 15.53 -2.70 1.52
N ASP A 67 14.32 -2.77 0.98
CA ASP A 67 13.41 -3.88 1.28
C ASP A 67 13.94 -5.14 0.58
N PRO A 68 14.49 -6.12 1.33
CA PRO A 68 15.08 -7.31 0.73
C PRO A 68 14.00 -8.33 0.30
N ASN A 69 12.74 -8.13 0.69
CA ASN A 69 11.65 -9.09 0.49
C ASN A 69 10.61 -8.65 -0.55
N CYS A 70 10.82 -7.52 -1.23
CA CYS A 70 9.98 -7.09 -2.35
C CYS A 70 10.49 -7.75 -3.65
N TRP A 71 9.64 -8.56 -4.32
CA TRP A 71 9.97 -9.12 -5.62
C TRP A 71 9.95 -8.03 -6.70
N TYR A 72 10.88 -8.05 -7.65
CA TYR A 72 11.05 -6.96 -8.62
C TYR A 72 9.78 -6.64 -9.44
N GLY A 73 8.87 -7.59 -9.60
CA GLY A 73 7.62 -7.41 -10.32
C GLY A 73 6.46 -6.88 -9.47
N TRP A 74 6.70 -6.53 -8.21
CA TRP A 74 5.70 -5.86 -7.37
C TRP A 74 5.73 -4.35 -7.60
N TYR A 75 4.55 -3.74 -7.55
CA TYR A 75 4.40 -2.30 -7.68
C TYR A 75 4.24 -1.69 -6.30
N ASP A 76 5.21 -0.88 -5.89
CA ASP A 76 5.13 -0.08 -4.67
C ASP A 76 4.62 1.33 -5.00
N LEU A 77 3.59 1.77 -4.26
CA LEU A 77 3.09 3.15 -4.30
C LEU A 77 3.50 3.87 -3.01
N LEU A 78 4.49 4.75 -3.10
CA LEU A 78 4.93 5.60 -1.98
C LEU A 78 4.26 6.98 -2.09
N ALA A 79 3.60 7.43 -1.03
CA ALA A 79 3.03 8.76 -0.93
C ALA A 79 3.64 9.52 0.26
N LEU A 80 4.15 10.72 0.00
CA LEU A 80 4.65 11.64 1.02
C LEU A 80 3.55 12.66 1.35
N VAL A 81 3.12 12.74 2.61
CA VAL A 81 2.09 13.68 3.06
C VAL A 81 2.67 14.58 4.15
N GLY A 82 2.68 15.91 3.94
CA GLY A 82 3.25 16.88 4.88
C GLY A 82 3.85 18.12 4.20
N LYS A 83 4.24 19.14 4.98
CA LYS A 83 5.09 20.24 4.49
C LYS A 83 6.54 19.79 4.58
N TYR A 84 7.22 19.74 3.45
CA TYR A 84 8.63 19.37 3.36
C TYR A 84 9.40 20.55 2.76
N ASP A 85 10.49 20.95 3.41
CA ASP A 85 11.48 21.86 2.85
C ASP A 85 12.73 21.03 2.50
N GLY A 86 13.08 20.95 1.21
CA GLY A 86 14.35 20.34 0.78
C GLY A 86 14.38 18.81 0.58
N THR A 87 13.34 18.20 0.01
CA THR A 87 13.39 16.76 -0.36
C THR A 87 14.31 16.54 -1.56
N GLU A 88 15.41 15.83 -1.36
CA GLU A 88 16.29 15.31 -2.41
C GLU A 88 15.96 13.82 -2.65
N THR A 89 15.54 13.48 -3.86
CA THR A 89 15.47 12.09 -4.32
C THR A 89 16.77 11.76 -5.03
N TRP A 90 17.65 11.02 -4.37
CA TRP A 90 18.88 10.53 -4.99
C TRP A 90 18.53 9.44 -6.01
N ASN A 91 18.87 9.66 -7.27
CA ASN A 91 18.85 8.61 -8.29
C ASN A 91 19.92 7.59 -7.89
N VAL A 92 19.48 6.37 -7.60
CA VAL A 92 20.38 5.24 -7.42
C VAL A 92 20.60 4.66 -8.81
N ASP A 93 21.71 5.03 -9.45
CA ASP A 93 22.13 4.39 -10.70
C ASP A 93 22.30 2.89 -10.44
N CYS A 94 21.65 2.08 -11.27
CA CYS A 94 21.67 0.63 -11.19
C CYS A 94 22.91 0.10 -11.92
N ASP A 95 23.91 -0.36 -11.16
CA ASP A 95 24.91 -1.32 -11.62
C ASP A 95 24.40 -2.76 -11.45
#